data_AF-A0A3S1MJ51-F1
#
_entry.id   AF-A0A3S1MJ51-F1
#
_cell.length_a   1.000
_cell.length_b   1.000
_cell.length_c   1.000
_cell.angle_alpha   90.00
_cell.angle_beta   90.00
_cell.angle_gamma   90.00
#
_symmetry.space_group_name_H-M   'P 1'
#
loop_
_entity.id
_entity.type
_entity.pdbx_description
1 polymer ?
#
loop_
_entity_poly.entity_id
_entity_poly.type
_entity_poly.pdbx_seq_one_letter_code
_entity_poly.pdbx_strand_id
1 'polypeptide(L)'
;MKPFKTGLVLVLLTASAPAFANTTVNVKLWDKEGVVNADAKMGMGMPANMSMAAMRVKLDQTVVPAGKVTFEVQNTSKDTVHEMIVVPIADAKKTTLPYVPNESRVNEDAAGHLGEVSELDPGKTGSLTLSLKPGNYAVFCNIPGHFMNGMWATILVK
;
A
#
# COMPACT_ATOMS: atom_id res chain seq x y z
N MET A 1 64.32 -36.21 10.78
CA MET A 1 62.86 -36.18 10.55
C MET A 1 62.27 -35.04 11.37
N LYS A 2 61.63 -34.06 10.72
CA LYS A 2 60.99 -32.88 11.35
C LYS A 2 59.53 -33.18 11.67
N PRO A 3 58.95 -32.70 12.78
CA PRO A 3 57.51 -32.58 12.89
C PRO A 3 57.05 -31.16 12.48
N PHE A 4 56.15 -31.12 11.49
CA PHE A 4 55.39 -29.95 11.07
C PHE A 4 54.30 -29.65 12.11
N LYS A 5 54.19 -28.40 12.57
CA LYS A 5 53.04 -27.94 13.37
C LYS A 5 51.94 -27.47 12.43
N THR A 6 50.83 -28.21 12.38
CA THR A 6 49.64 -27.81 11.62
C THR A 6 48.78 -26.91 12.50
N GLY A 7 48.74 -25.62 12.18
CA GLY A 7 47.81 -24.67 12.79
C GLY A 7 46.46 -24.74 12.08
N LEU A 8 45.39 -25.05 12.82
CA LEU A 8 44.01 -24.97 12.33
C LEU A 8 43.56 -23.51 12.42
N VAL A 9 43.45 -22.84 11.27
CA VAL A 9 42.81 -21.51 11.18
C VAL A 9 41.32 -21.72 11.00
N LEU A 10 40.53 -21.44 12.03
CA LEU A 10 39.08 -21.42 11.98
C LEU A 10 38.62 -20.08 11.39
N VAL A 11 38.27 -20.05 10.11
CA VAL A 11 37.63 -18.90 9.47
C VAL A 11 36.14 -18.93 9.81
N LEU A 12 35.72 -18.12 10.78
CA LEU A 12 34.31 -17.84 11.05
C LEU A 12 33.77 -16.92 9.95
N LEU A 13 33.09 -17.50 8.96
CA LEU A 13 32.25 -16.74 8.03
C LEU A 13 31.02 -16.23 8.79
N THR A 14 31.07 -14.98 9.24
CA THR A 14 29.86 -14.27 9.69
C THR A 14 29.03 -13.94 8.45
N ALA A 15 27.98 -14.72 8.19
CA ALA A 15 26.97 -14.36 7.20
C ALA A 15 26.18 -13.16 7.75
N SER A 16 26.51 -11.95 7.29
CA SER A 16 25.72 -10.76 7.55
C SER A 16 24.38 -10.91 6.80
N ALA A 17 23.30 -11.22 7.52
CA ALA A 17 21.97 -11.11 6.94
C ALA A 17 21.76 -9.64 6.49
N PRO A 18 21.19 -9.40 5.29
CA PRO A 18 20.92 -8.03 4.86
C PRO A 18 20.01 -7.37 5.91
N ALA A 19 20.44 -6.21 6.41
CA ALA A 19 19.59 -5.37 7.23
C ALA A 19 18.40 -4.95 6.35
N PHE A 20 17.22 -5.51 6.62
CA PHE A 20 15.99 -5.06 5.97
C PHE A 20 15.82 -3.57 6.31
N ALA A 21 15.82 -2.71 5.28
CA ALA A 21 15.49 -1.31 5.48
C ALA A 21 14.06 -1.26 6.03
N ASN A 22 13.90 -0.70 7.23
CA ASN A 22 12.59 -0.34 7.74
C ASN A 22 12.22 0.99 7.10
N THR A 23 11.23 1.00 6.22
CA THR A 23 10.73 2.22 5.58
C THR A 23 9.37 2.56 6.14
N THR A 24 9.16 3.83 6.50
CA THR A 24 7.85 4.35 6.90
C THR A 24 7.29 5.22 5.78
N VAL A 25 6.05 4.94 5.37
CA VAL A 25 5.27 5.71 4.41
C VAL A 25 4.12 6.37 5.17
N ASN A 26 4.09 7.71 5.18
CA ASN A 26 2.96 8.42 5.77
C ASN A 26 1.82 8.50 4.75
N VAL A 27 0.63 8.08 5.18
CA VAL A 27 -0.58 7.99 4.36
C VAL A 27 -1.64 8.94 4.92
N LYS A 28 -2.18 9.80 4.07
CA LYS A 28 -3.35 10.62 4.38
C LYS A 28 -4.55 10.15 3.57
N LEU A 29 -5.60 9.73 4.25
CA LEU A 29 -6.91 9.49 3.68
C LEU A 29 -7.64 10.84 3.70
N TRP A 30 -8.07 11.30 2.54
CA TRP A 30 -8.62 12.64 2.37
C TRP A 30 -9.76 12.65 1.38
N ASP A 31 -10.77 13.46 1.65
CA ASP A 31 -11.86 13.77 0.73
C ASP A 31 -12.19 15.26 0.67
N LYS A 32 -12.98 15.62 -0.33
CA LYS A 32 -13.65 16.91 -0.47
C LYS A 32 -15.05 16.81 0.16
N GLU A 33 -15.12 16.99 1.48
CA GLU A 33 -16.37 17.12 2.25
C GLU A 33 -17.30 15.89 2.17
N GLY A 34 -16.71 14.70 2.13
CA GLY A 34 -17.43 13.42 2.10
C GLY A 34 -18.26 13.16 0.86
N VAL A 35 -18.10 13.95 -0.20
CA VAL A 35 -18.89 13.81 -1.42
C VAL A 35 -18.50 12.52 -2.15
N VAL A 36 -19.39 11.52 -2.05
CA VAL A 36 -19.39 10.32 -2.92
C VAL A 36 -20.27 10.63 -4.12
N ASN A 37 -19.67 10.62 -5.32
CA ASN A 37 -20.43 10.61 -6.57
C ASN A 37 -20.68 9.14 -6.97
N ALA A 38 -21.95 8.73 -6.97
CA ALA A 38 -22.35 7.37 -7.34
C ALA A 38 -22.02 7.02 -8.80
N ASP A 39 -21.94 8.04 -9.68
CA ASP A 39 -21.63 7.87 -11.09
C ASP A 39 -20.12 8.01 -11.39
N ALA A 40 -19.28 8.14 -10.35
CA ALA A 40 -17.84 8.26 -10.53
C ALA A 40 -17.27 7.01 -11.20
N LYS A 41 -16.40 7.21 -12.19
CA LYS A 41 -15.69 6.15 -12.93
C LYS A 41 -14.18 6.34 -12.84
N MET A 42 -13.71 6.58 -11.62
CA MET A 42 -12.32 6.94 -11.32
C MET A 42 -11.56 5.81 -10.61
N GLY A 43 -12.01 4.57 -10.71
CA GLY A 43 -11.28 3.40 -10.23
C GLY A 43 -9.96 3.19 -11.00
N MET A 44 -9.05 2.43 -10.40
CA MET A 44 -7.75 2.13 -11.01
C MET A 44 -7.91 1.46 -12.40
N GLY A 45 -7.13 1.92 -13.37
CA GLY A 45 -7.16 1.44 -14.75
C GLY A 45 -8.27 2.05 -15.62
N MET A 46 -9.12 2.93 -15.08
CA MET A 46 -10.13 3.65 -15.86
C MET A 46 -9.59 4.97 -16.43
N PRO A 47 -10.08 5.40 -17.62
CA PRO A 47 -9.75 6.71 -18.17
C PRO A 47 -10.46 7.81 -17.38
N ALA A 48 -9.79 8.36 -16.38
CA ALA A 48 -10.31 9.43 -15.52
C ALA A 48 -9.31 10.56 -15.29
N ASN A 49 -9.81 11.79 -15.18
CA ASN A 49 -9.00 12.93 -14.76
C ASN A 49 -8.90 12.95 -13.22
N MET A 50 -7.85 12.35 -12.66
CA MET A 50 -7.65 12.25 -11.21
C MET A 50 -7.48 13.61 -10.49
N SER A 51 -7.26 14.71 -11.22
CA SER A 51 -7.32 16.06 -10.62
C SER A 51 -8.73 16.42 -10.14
N MET A 52 -9.77 15.81 -10.72
CA MET A 52 -11.18 15.97 -10.35
C MET A 52 -11.66 14.98 -9.29
N ALA A 53 -10.82 14.03 -8.87
CA ALA A 53 -11.16 13.06 -7.84
C ALA A 53 -11.52 13.78 -6.52
N ALA A 54 -12.70 13.45 -5.99
CA ALA A 54 -13.21 13.99 -4.73
C ALA A 54 -12.59 13.30 -3.52
N MET A 55 -12.01 12.11 -3.70
CA MET A 55 -11.40 11.30 -2.65
C MET A 55 -10.00 10.86 -3.06
N ARG A 56 -9.08 10.75 -2.09
CA ARG A 56 -7.66 10.46 -2.35
C ARG A 56 -7.03 9.66 -1.21
N VAL A 57 -6.17 8.72 -1.61
CA VAL A 57 -5.08 8.23 -0.76
C VAL A 57 -3.83 9.02 -1.14
N LYS A 58 -3.24 9.74 -0.19
CA LYS A 58 -2.00 10.52 -0.41
C LYS A 58 -0.85 9.84 0.31
N LEU A 59 0.13 9.37 -0.45
CA LEU A 59 1.38 8.84 0.08
C LEU A 59 2.44 9.95 0.06
N ASP A 60 3.25 10.06 1.10
CA ASP A 60 4.40 10.98 1.12
C ASP A 60 5.53 10.55 0.18
N GLN A 61 5.59 9.24 -0.13
CA GLN A 61 6.51 8.64 -1.09
C GLN A 61 5.81 7.54 -1.87
N THR A 62 6.12 7.44 -3.16
CA THR A 62 5.54 6.45 -4.07
C THR A 62 6.57 5.43 -4.57
N VAL A 63 7.82 5.54 -4.12
CA VAL A 63 8.91 4.60 -4.40
C VAL A 63 9.65 4.31 -3.11
N VAL A 64 9.75 3.04 -2.73
CA VAL A 64 10.41 2.59 -1.50
C VAL A 64 11.30 1.37 -1.75
N PRO A 65 12.32 1.10 -0.93
CA PRO A 65 13.07 -0.15 -1.02
C PRO A 65 12.21 -1.35 -0.58
N ALA A 66 12.53 -2.53 -1.11
CA ALA A 66 11.98 -3.80 -0.65
C ALA A 66 12.42 -4.12 0.78
N GLY A 67 11.55 -4.79 1.52
CA GLY A 67 11.75 -5.08 2.93
C GLY A 67 10.52 -4.76 3.77
N LYS A 68 10.73 -4.34 5.01
CA LYS A 68 9.65 -3.99 5.93
C LYS A 68 9.20 -2.56 5.64
N VAL A 69 7.97 -2.42 5.15
CA VAL A 69 7.32 -1.15 4.88
C VAL A 69 6.18 -0.97 5.87
N THR A 70 6.24 0.09 6.67
CA THR A 70 5.16 0.50 7.58
C THR A 70 4.40 1.66 6.94
N PHE A 71 3.10 1.50 6.78
CA PHE A 71 2.18 2.57 6.41
C PHE A 71 1.61 3.18 7.69
N GLU A 72 1.92 4.45 7.95
CA GLU A 72 1.33 5.22 9.05
C GLU A 72 0.17 6.03 8.48
N VAL A 73 -1.05 5.66 8.85
CA VAL A 73 -2.27 6.12 8.19
C VAL A 73 -3.00 7.11 9.08
N GLN A 74 -3.39 8.23 8.51
CA GLN A 74 -4.26 9.21 9.14
C GLN A 74 -5.48 9.49 8.28
N ASN A 75 -6.67 9.39 8.87
CA ASN A 75 -7.86 9.95 8.28
C ASN A 75 -7.90 11.47 8.53
N THR A 76 -7.73 12.25 7.47
CA THR A 76 -7.71 13.72 7.49
C THR A 76 -9.02 14.35 7.03
N SER A 77 -10.04 13.53 6.81
CA SER A 77 -11.38 13.97 6.46
C SER A 77 -12.10 14.58 7.67
N LYS A 78 -13.14 15.38 7.41
CA LYS A 78 -13.93 16.02 8.48
C LYS A 78 -14.96 15.07 9.08
N ASP A 79 -15.69 14.35 8.23
CA ASP A 79 -16.89 13.61 8.63
C ASP A 79 -16.94 12.17 8.06
N THR A 80 -16.05 11.84 7.12
CA THR A 80 -16.07 10.56 6.41
C THR A 80 -15.13 9.54 7.04
N VAL A 81 -15.61 8.32 7.20
CA VAL A 81 -14.80 7.16 7.57
C VAL A 81 -14.02 6.66 6.36
N HIS A 82 -12.76 6.27 6.58
CA HIS A 82 -11.90 5.73 5.54
C HIS A 82 -11.08 4.54 6.03
N GLU A 83 -10.72 3.65 5.13
CA GLU A 83 -9.81 2.53 5.38
C GLU A 83 -8.64 2.56 4.39
N MET A 84 -7.63 1.73 4.63
CA MET A 84 -6.52 1.54 3.71
C MET A 84 -6.24 0.05 3.53
N ILE A 85 -6.31 -0.45 2.30
CA ILE A 85 -5.96 -1.82 1.92
C ILE A 85 -4.79 -1.79 0.95
N VAL A 86 -3.90 -2.80 1.03
CA VAL A 86 -2.75 -2.96 0.14
C VAL A 86 -2.88 -4.26 -0.65
N VAL A 87 -2.79 -4.19 -1.98
CA VAL A 87 -2.80 -5.35 -2.89
C VAL A 87 -1.63 -5.28 -3.88
N PRO A 88 -1.04 -6.40 -4.31
CA PRO A 88 -0.06 -6.41 -5.40
C PRO A 88 -0.76 -6.11 -6.74
N ILE A 89 -0.06 -5.43 -7.65
CA ILE A 89 -0.55 -5.17 -9.01
C ILE A 89 0.56 -5.45 -10.03
N ALA A 90 0.17 -5.89 -11.23
CA ALA A 90 1.12 -6.20 -12.29
C ALA A 90 1.72 -4.92 -12.92
N ASP A 91 0.88 -3.93 -13.19
CA ASP A 91 1.26 -2.68 -13.85
C ASP A 91 0.45 -1.52 -13.26
N ALA A 92 1.13 -0.52 -12.69
CA ALA A 92 0.53 0.63 -12.02
C ALA A 92 -0.40 1.48 -12.93
N LYS A 93 -0.31 1.35 -14.25
CA LYS A 93 -1.10 2.12 -15.22
C LYS A 93 -2.18 1.29 -15.91
N LYS A 94 -1.99 -0.03 -16.01
CA LYS A 94 -2.87 -0.90 -16.78
C LYS A 94 -3.71 -1.86 -15.93
N THR A 95 -3.29 -2.13 -14.70
CA THR A 95 -4.04 -3.04 -13.84
C THR A 95 -5.40 -2.44 -13.50
N THR A 96 -6.45 -3.25 -13.68
CA THR A 96 -7.76 -3.03 -13.09
C THR A 96 -7.93 -4.01 -11.93
N LEU A 97 -8.48 -3.54 -10.82
CA LEU A 97 -8.80 -4.40 -9.69
C LEU A 97 -10.15 -5.11 -9.93
N PRO A 98 -10.37 -6.31 -9.35
CA PRO A 98 -11.62 -7.07 -9.51
C PRO A 98 -12.78 -6.37 -8.78
N TYR A 99 -13.42 -5.41 -9.43
CA TYR A 99 -14.51 -4.62 -8.85
C TYR A 99 -15.86 -5.34 -8.96
N VAL A 100 -16.68 -5.20 -7.91
CA VAL A 100 -18.00 -5.81 -7.73
C VAL A 100 -19.04 -4.69 -7.67
N PRO A 101 -19.69 -4.34 -8.81
CA PRO A 101 -20.52 -3.14 -8.91
C PRO A 101 -21.72 -3.09 -7.96
N ASN A 102 -22.36 -4.23 -7.68
CA ASN A 102 -23.50 -4.33 -6.77
C ASN A 102 -23.12 -4.09 -5.30
N GLU A 103 -21.87 -4.31 -4.94
CA GLU A 103 -21.33 -4.02 -3.60
C GLU A 103 -20.68 -2.64 -3.54
N SER A 104 -20.37 -2.06 -4.71
CA SER A 104 -19.55 -0.87 -4.86
C SER A 104 -18.16 -0.98 -4.21
N ARG A 105 -17.59 -2.19 -4.27
CA ARG A 105 -16.30 -2.55 -3.66
C ARG A 105 -15.44 -3.35 -4.63
N VAL A 106 -14.14 -3.32 -4.43
CA VAL A 106 -13.19 -4.30 -4.95
C VAL A 106 -13.34 -5.60 -4.17
N ASN A 107 -13.32 -6.75 -4.85
CA ASN A 107 -13.17 -8.06 -4.23
C ASN A 107 -11.71 -8.22 -3.75
N GLU A 108 -11.49 -8.04 -2.46
CA GLU A 108 -10.15 -8.01 -1.85
C GLU A 108 -9.45 -9.37 -1.90
N ASP A 109 -10.20 -10.46 -1.78
CA ASP A 109 -9.67 -11.83 -1.90
C ASP A 109 -9.16 -12.10 -3.30
N ALA A 110 -9.96 -11.76 -4.32
CA ALA A 110 -9.57 -11.89 -5.72
C ALA A 110 -8.42 -10.95 -6.10
N ALA A 111 -8.28 -9.81 -5.39
CA ALA A 111 -7.18 -8.87 -5.57
C ALA A 111 -5.89 -9.30 -4.84
N GLY A 112 -5.97 -10.29 -3.94
CA GLY A 112 -4.83 -10.78 -3.16
C GLY A 112 -4.37 -9.76 -2.10
N HIS A 113 -5.31 -9.26 -1.28
CA HIS A 113 -4.99 -8.33 -0.20
C HIS A 113 -3.87 -8.85 0.70
N LEU A 114 -2.97 -7.95 1.10
CA LEU A 114 -1.81 -8.25 1.95
C LEU A 114 -2.02 -7.78 3.39
N GLY A 115 -3.00 -6.91 3.59
CA GLY A 115 -3.36 -6.34 4.88
C GLY A 115 -4.05 -4.99 4.72
N GLU A 116 -4.56 -4.51 5.84
CA GLU A 116 -5.35 -3.29 5.92
C GLU A 116 -5.11 -2.49 7.21
N VAL A 117 -5.51 -1.23 7.17
CA VAL A 117 -5.90 -0.45 8.34
C VAL A 117 -7.41 -0.27 8.22
N SER A 118 -8.15 -1.01 9.05
CA SER A 118 -9.62 -1.01 9.09
C SER A 118 -10.17 0.35 9.51
N GLU A 119 -11.48 0.53 9.37
CA GLU A 119 -12.19 1.80 9.38
C GLU A 119 -11.69 2.83 10.42
N LEU A 120 -11.13 3.93 9.92
CA LEU A 120 -10.70 5.07 10.71
C LEU A 120 -11.77 6.16 10.70
N ASP A 121 -12.29 6.50 11.88
CA ASP A 121 -13.09 7.72 12.06
C ASP A 121 -12.28 8.98 11.70
N PRO A 122 -12.95 10.11 11.39
CA PRO A 122 -12.29 11.39 11.18
C PRO A 122 -11.26 11.74 12.27
N GLY A 123 -10.05 12.10 11.85
CA GLY A 123 -8.94 12.46 12.73
C GLY A 123 -8.23 11.27 13.40
N LYS A 124 -8.69 10.03 13.20
CA LYS A 124 -8.02 8.84 13.74
C LYS A 124 -6.86 8.38 12.87
N THR A 125 -6.03 7.55 13.49
CA THR A 125 -4.81 7.01 12.92
C THR A 125 -4.76 5.50 13.12
N GLY A 126 -4.06 4.80 12.22
CA GLY A 126 -3.71 3.40 12.37
C GLY A 126 -2.43 3.10 11.61
N SER A 127 -1.91 1.87 11.73
CA SER A 127 -0.70 1.49 11.04
C SER A 127 -0.74 0.05 10.54
N LEU A 128 -0.02 -0.19 9.44
CA LEU A 128 0.12 -1.51 8.83
C LEU A 128 1.58 -1.72 8.43
N THR A 129 2.22 -2.77 8.95
CA THR A 129 3.56 -3.17 8.54
C THR A 129 3.52 -4.42 7.68
N LEU A 130 4.06 -4.33 6.47
CA LEU A 130 4.16 -5.45 5.52
C LEU A 130 5.61 -5.73 5.14
N SER A 131 5.93 -7.01 4.89
CA SER A 131 7.19 -7.38 4.23
C SER A 131 6.95 -7.41 2.72
N LEU A 132 7.29 -6.32 2.02
CA LEU A 132 7.04 -6.15 0.59
C LEU A 132 8.26 -6.57 -0.24
N LYS A 133 8.00 -7.29 -1.33
CA LYS A 133 8.99 -7.67 -2.35
C LYS A 133 9.06 -6.58 -3.42
N PRO A 134 10.11 -6.54 -4.25
CA PRO A 134 10.13 -5.67 -5.42
C PRO A 134 8.88 -5.90 -6.30
N GLY A 135 8.18 -4.82 -6.66
CA GLY A 135 6.92 -4.90 -7.39
C GLY A 135 6.06 -3.63 -7.26
N ASN A 136 4.94 -3.60 -7.98
CA ASN A 136 3.94 -2.54 -7.87
C ASN A 136 2.83 -2.98 -6.91
N TYR A 137 2.32 -2.03 -6.15
CA TYR A 137 1.20 -2.24 -5.23
C TYR A 137 0.18 -1.12 -5.38
N ALA A 138 -1.10 -1.47 -5.22
CA ALA A 138 -2.17 -0.50 -5.03
C ALA A 138 -2.43 -0.31 -3.54
N VAL A 139 -2.66 0.94 -3.14
CA VAL A 139 -3.11 1.32 -1.81
C VAL A 139 -4.44 2.05 -1.98
N PHE A 140 -5.52 1.57 -1.39
CA PHE A 140 -6.86 2.09 -1.68
C PHE A 140 -7.81 1.99 -0.49
N CYS A 141 -8.90 2.74 -0.53
CA CYS A 141 -10.02 2.61 0.38
C CYS A 141 -11.14 1.85 -0.32
N ASN A 142 -11.69 0.83 0.33
CA ASN A 142 -12.72 -0.03 -0.25
C ASN A 142 -14.11 0.19 0.35
N ILE A 143 -14.29 1.20 1.22
CA ILE A 143 -15.61 1.65 1.67
C ILE A 143 -16.48 1.92 0.42
N PRO A 144 -17.78 1.52 0.42
CA PRO A 144 -18.58 1.47 -0.79
C PRO A 144 -18.54 2.79 -1.57
N GLY A 145 -18.15 2.72 -2.84
CA GLY A 145 -18.06 3.85 -3.76
C GLY A 145 -16.77 4.66 -3.68
N HIS A 146 -15.96 4.56 -2.62
CA HIS A 146 -14.76 5.39 -2.44
C HIS A 146 -13.69 5.11 -3.49
N PHE A 147 -13.45 3.83 -3.79
CA PHE A 147 -12.50 3.42 -4.84
C PHE A 147 -12.83 4.06 -6.20
N MET A 148 -14.11 4.04 -6.59
CA MET A 148 -14.59 4.61 -7.84
C MET A 148 -14.61 6.14 -7.85
N ASN A 149 -14.55 6.78 -6.67
CA ASN A 149 -14.37 8.22 -6.50
C ASN A 149 -12.89 8.65 -6.50
N GLY A 150 -11.99 7.72 -6.81
CA GLY A 150 -10.56 7.97 -7.00
C GLY A 150 -9.71 7.73 -5.76
N MET A 151 -10.27 7.06 -4.74
CA MET A 151 -9.59 6.82 -3.47
C MET A 151 -8.59 5.66 -3.54
N TRP A 152 -7.57 5.83 -4.37
CA TRP A 152 -6.46 4.89 -4.51
C TRP A 152 -5.16 5.63 -4.88
N ALA A 153 -4.05 4.96 -4.65
CA ALA A 153 -2.70 5.35 -5.03
C ALA A 153 -1.90 4.10 -5.41
N THR A 154 -0.73 4.29 -6.02
CA THR A 154 0.22 3.21 -6.32
C THR A 154 1.56 3.48 -5.66
N ILE A 155 2.18 2.43 -5.16
CA ILE A 155 3.54 2.46 -4.62
C ILE A 155 4.40 1.41 -5.33
N LEU A 156 5.60 1.82 -5.74
CA LEU A 156 6.61 0.96 -6.34
C LEU A 156 7.64 0.57 -5.28
N VAL A 157 7.82 -0.73 -5.08
CA VAL A 157 8.84 -1.29 -4.19
C VAL A 157 10.00 -1.79 -5.05
N LYS A 158 11.24 -1.43 -4.70
CA LYS A 158 12.46 -1.74 -5.47
C LYS A 158 13.47 -2.59 -4.72
#